data_AF-A0AA49GKJ5-F1
#
_entry.id   AF-A0AA49GKJ5-F1
#
_cell.length_a   1.000
_cell.length_b   1.000
_cell.length_c   1.000
_cell.angle_alpha   90.00
_cell.angle_beta   90.00
_cell.angle_gamma   90.00
#
_symmetry.space_group_name_H-M   'P 1'
#
loop_
_entity.id
_entity.type
_entity.pdbx_description
1 polymer ?
#
loop_
_entity_poly.entity_id
_entity_poly.type
_entity_poly.pdbx_seq_one_letter_code
_entity_poly.pdbx_strand_id
1 'polypeptide(L)'
;MKKISLLSICILIVNVTSVWACEVCKNNQPEPLQNITHGAGPQSDWDYVIIIVGIIIVGFTLFYSLKFLIRPGERNPNHIKNIVVDEGSLVN
;
A
#
# COMPACT_ATOMS: atom_id res chain seq x y z
N MET A 1 -19.89 10.17 15.51
CA MET A 1 -18.62 10.02 14.76
C MET A 1 -17.72 8.89 15.29
N LYS A 2 -17.42 8.81 16.59
CA LYS A 2 -16.58 7.72 17.16
C LYS A 2 -17.09 6.30 16.88
N LYS A 3 -18.41 6.07 16.97
CA LYS A 3 -19.04 4.77 16.68
C LYS A 3 -18.97 4.36 15.21
N ILE A 4 -19.10 5.32 14.30
CA ILE A 4 -18.97 5.09 12.84
C ILE A 4 -17.49 4.82 12.49
N SER A 5 -16.56 5.54 13.13
CA SER A 5 -15.12 5.29 13.01
C SER A 5 -14.74 3.90 13.54
N LEU A 6 -15.29 3.48 14.68
CA LEU A 6 -15.07 2.14 15.26
C LEU A 6 -15.65 1.03 14.37
N LEU A 7 -16.85 1.25 13.81
CA LEU A 7 -17.47 0.31 12.87
C LEU A 7 -16.63 0.14 11.60
N SER A 8 -16.09 1.25 11.07
CA SER A 8 -15.23 1.23 9.88
C SER A 8 -13.92 0.49 10.13
N ILE A 9 -13.32 0.65 11.33
CA ILE A 9 -12.13 -0.09 11.77
C ILE A 9 -12.43 -1.59 11.94
N CYS A 10 -13.56 -1.95 12.55
CA CYS A 10 -13.98 -3.35 12.70
C CYS A 10 -14.21 -4.03 11.35
N ILE A 11 -14.85 -3.34 10.38
CA ILE A 11 -15.06 -3.85 9.02
C ILE A 11 -13.71 -4.10 8.33
N LEU A 12 -12.71 -3.23 8.50
CA LEU A 12 -11.39 -3.43 7.92
C LEU A 12 -10.68 -4.68 8.51
N ILE A 13 -10.83 -4.92 9.81
CA ILE A 13 -10.21 -6.06 10.52
C ILE A 13 -10.88 -7.40 10.18
N VAL A 14 -12.18 -7.42 9.87
CA VAL A 14 -12.88 -8.68 9.51
C VAL A 14 -12.45 -9.22 8.14
N ASN A 15 -11.92 -8.36 7.25
CA ASN A 15 -11.48 -8.76 5.92
C ASN A 15 -10.07 -9.39 5.86
N VAL A 16 -9.29 -9.38 6.95
CA VAL A 16 -7.91 -9.94 6.96
C VAL A 16 -7.84 -11.43 7.33
N THR A 17 -8.95 -12.14 7.48
CA THR A 17 -8.95 -13.52 8.01
C THR A 17 -8.80 -14.65 6.97
N SER A 18 -8.51 -14.35 5.71
CA SER A 18 -8.39 -15.38 4.64
C SER A 18 -7.03 -15.34 3.92
N VAL A 19 -5.94 -15.41 4.69
CA VAL A 19 -4.56 -15.33 4.15
C VAL A 19 -4.01 -16.71 3.73
N TRP A 20 -4.73 -17.80 3.96
CA TRP A 20 -4.21 -19.16 3.75
C TRP A 20 -4.86 -19.82 2.54
N ALA A 21 -4.06 -20.13 1.51
CA ALA A 21 -4.49 -20.88 0.35
C ALA A 21 -4.92 -22.30 0.78
N CYS A 22 -6.07 -22.76 0.28
CA CYS A 22 -6.49 -24.15 0.44
C CYS A 22 -5.48 -25.11 -0.24
N GLU A 23 -5.37 -26.38 0.20
CA GLU A 23 -4.43 -27.34 -0.42
C GLU A 23 -4.60 -27.47 -1.94
N VAL A 24 -5.85 -27.45 -2.41
CA VAL A 24 -6.18 -27.45 -3.84
C VAL A 24 -5.66 -26.18 -4.54
N CYS A 25 -5.82 -25.03 -3.90
CA CYS A 25 -5.38 -23.74 -4.39
C CYS A 25 -3.85 -23.71 -4.50
N LYS A 26 -3.14 -24.27 -3.51
CA LYS A 26 -1.67 -24.37 -3.48
C LYS A 26 -1.12 -25.24 -4.62
N ASN A 27 -1.72 -26.41 -4.87
CA ASN A 27 -1.26 -27.32 -5.92
C ASN A 27 -1.43 -26.75 -7.33
N ASN A 28 -2.38 -25.82 -7.52
CA ASN A 28 -2.63 -25.15 -8.79
C ASN A 28 -1.87 -23.82 -8.94
N GLN A 29 -1.05 -23.43 -7.95
CA GLN A 29 -0.19 -22.25 -8.04
C GLN A 29 1.17 -22.61 -8.66
N PRO A 30 1.75 -21.73 -9.49
CA PRO A 30 3.10 -21.93 -10.01
C PRO A 30 4.11 -21.93 -8.86
N GLU A 31 5.09 -22.85 -8.91
CA GLU A 31 6.10 -23.08 -7.86
C GLU A 31 6.67 -21.81 -7.19
N PRO A 32 7.10 -20.75 -7.92
CA PRO A 32 7.67 -19.56 -7.28
C PRO A 32 6.68 -18.75 -6.44
N LEU A 33 5.37 -18.95 -6.62
CA LEU A 33 4.30 -18.16 -5.98
C LEU A 33 3.44 -18.99 -5.02
N GLN A 34 3.76 -20.28 -4.85
CA GLN A 34 3.06 -21.15 -3.90
C GLN A 34 3.18 -20.61 -2.47
N ASN A 35 2.05 -20.53 -1.77
CA ASN A 35 1.93 -19.99 -0.41
C ASN A 35 2.14 -18.46 -0.28
N ILE A 36 2.36 -17.74 -1.38
CA ILE A 36 2.48 -16.27 -1.38
C ILE A 36 1.18 -15.63 -1.87
N THR A 37 0.63 -16.17 -2.97
CA THR A 37 -0.60 -15.63 -3.57
C THR A 37 -1.83 -16.33 -3.03
N HIS A 38 -2.93 -15.60 -2.89
CA HIS A 38 -4.26 -16.17 -2.65
C HIS A 38 -4.94 -16.37 -4.00
N GLY A 39 -5.53 -17.55 -4.24
CA GLY A 39 -6.18 -17.88 -5.51
C GLY A 39 -5.25 -18.47 -6.57
N ALA A 40 -5.72 -18.53 -7.82
CA ALA A 40 -4.90 -19.02 -8.93
C ALA A 40 -3.77 -18.02 -9.22
N GLY A 41 -2.54 -18.52 -9.35
CA GLY A 41 -1.41 -17.71 -9.77
C GLY A 41 -1.46 -17.36 -11.26
N PRO A 42 -0.45 -16.66 -11.78
CA PRO A 42 -0.26 -16.38 -13.20
C PRO A 42 -0.45 -17.65 -14.04
N GLN A 43 -1.32 -17.58 -15.04
CA GLN A 43 -1.64 -18.71 -15.93
C GLN A 43 -0.80 -18.65 -17.21
N SER A 44 -0.32 -17.47 -17.59
CA SER A 44 0.49 -17.25 -18.78
C SER A 44 1.73 -16.39 -18.51
N ASP A 45 2.72 -16.46 -19.41
CA ASP A 45 3.91 -15.61 -19.35
C ASP A 45 3.57 -14.10 -19.39
N TRP A 46 2.48 -13.74 -20.07
CA TRP A 46 2.00 -12.36 -20.13
C TRP A 46 1.49 -11.85 -18.77
N ASP A 47 0.95 -12.73 -17.93
CA ASP A 47 0.50 -12.35 -16.59
C ASP A 47 1.70 -11.93 -15.73
N TYR A 48 2.85 -12.60 -15.88
CA TYR A 48 4.09 -12.21 -15.20
C TYR A 48 4.60 -10.84 -15.66
N VAL A 49 4.50 -10.53 -16.95
CA VAL A 49 4.89 -9.21 -17.49
C VAL A 49 4.03 -8.12 -16.86
N ILE A 50 2.70 -8.32 -16.79
CA ILE A 50 1.78 -7.35 -16.20
C ILE A 50 2.09 -7.14 -14.71
N ILE A 51 2.35 -8.22 -13.98
CA ILE A 51 2.69 -8.15 -12.55
C ILE A 51 3.98 -7.36 -12.34
N ILE A 52 5.03 -7.62 -13.10
CA ILE A 52 6.31 -6.91 -13.00
C ILE A 52 6.14 -5.42 -13.30
N VAL A 53 5.40 -5.08 -14.36
CA VAL A 53 5.08 -3.68 -14.69
C VAL A 53 4.30 -3.01 -13.56
N GLY A 54 3.31 -3.71 -12.98
CA GLY A 54 2.56 -3.23 -11.82
C GLY A 54 3.46 -2.94 -10.62
N ILE A 55 4.36 -3.87 -10.28
CA ILE A 55 5.34 -3.69 -9.20
C ILE A 55 6.21 -2.45 -9.43
N ILE A 56 6.68 -2.24 -10.66
CA ILE A 56 7.48 -1.07 -11.03
C ILE A 56 6.69 0.22 -10.82
N ILE A 57 5.46 0.30 -11.33
CA ILE A 57 4.60 1.48 -11.20
C ILE A 57 4.32 1.78 -9.72
N VAL A 58 3.93 0.77 -8.94
CA VAL A 58 3.67 0.93 -7.50
C VAL A 58 4.93 1.34 -6.74
N GLY A 59 6.08 0.76 -7.09
CA GLY A 59 7.37 1.14 -6.51
C GLY A 59 7.69 2.62 -6.75
N PHE A 60 7.47 3.12 -7.97
CA PHE A 60 7.64 4.54 -8.29
C PHE A 60 6.64 5.42 -7.54
N THR A 61 5.36 5.08 -7.55
CA THR A 61 4.34 5.90 -6.88
C THR A 61 4.57 5.96 -5.37
N LEU A 62 4.93 4.83 -4.75
CA LEU A 62 5.30 4.78 -3.34
C LEU A 62 6.55 5.63 -3.07
N PHE A 63 7.61 5.48 -3.87
CA PHE A 63 8.83 6.28 -3.72
C PHE A 63 8.54 7.79 -3.76
N TYR A 64 7.77 8.25 -4.75
CA TYR A 64 7.42 9.67 -4.86
C TYR A 64 6.49 10.12 -3.74
N SER A 65 5.54 9.28 -3.33
CA SER A 65 4.67 9.55 -2.19
C SER A 65 5.51 9.81 -0.93
N LEU A 66 6.47 8.93 -0.62
CA LEU A 66 7.38 9.09 0.50
C LEU A 66 8.28 10.32 0.34
N LYS A 67 8.87 10.51 -0.85
CA LYS A 67 9.75 11.66 -1.16
C LYS A 67 9.04 12.98 -0.87
N PHE A 68 7.80 13.15 -1.34
CA PHE A 68 7.05 14.38 -1.15
C PHE A 68 6.47 14.53 0.26
N LEU A 69 6.28 13.43 0.99
CA LEU A 69 5.87 13.47 2.39
C LEU A 69 7.02 13.85 3.32
N ILE A 70 8.22 13.31 3.09
CA ILE A 70 9.41 13.56 3.92
C ILE A 70 10.06 14.89 3.58
N ARG A 71 10.20 15.21 2.29
CA ARG A 71 10.89 16.41 1.82
C ARG A 71 10.07 17.09 0.73
N PRO A 72 9.01 17.82 1.10
CA PRO A 72 8.23 18.59 0.14
C PRO A 72 9.15 19.59 -0.58
N GLY A 73 9.07 19.63 -1.90
CA GLY A 73 9.89 20.50 -2.74
C GLY A 73 9.42 21.96 -2.75
N GLU A 74 8.41 22.31 -1.94
CA GLU A 74 7.88 23.66 -1.85
C GLU A 74 8.89 24.61 -1.20
N ARG A 75 9.33 25.61 -1.97
CA ARG A 75 10.24 26.69 -1.52
C ARG A 75 9.49 27.95 -1.06
N ASN A 76 8.16 27.95 -1.15
CA ASN A 76 7.35 29.11 -0.79
C ASN A 76 7.04 29.06 0.72
N PRO A 77 7.50 30.04 1.52
CA PRO A 77 7.27 30.07 2.96
C PRO A 77 5.78 30.14 3.32
N ASN A 78 4.93 30.70 2.45
CA ASN A 78 3.49 30.86 2.69
C ASN A 78 2.63 29.64 2.29
N HIS A 79 3.25 28.49 2.03
CA HIS A 79 2.50 27.28 1.70
C HIS A 79 1.89 26.65 2.96
N ILE A 80 0.65 26.16 2.87
CA ILE A 80 -0.13 25.64 4.03
C ILE A 80 0.57 24.49 4.78
N LYS A 81 1.55 23.83 4.16
CA LYS A 81 2.40 22.80 4.78
C LYS A 81 3.57 23.34 5.62
N ASN A 82 4.00 24.59 5.43
CA ASN A 82 5.07 25.21 6.21
C ASN A 82 4.56 25.86 7.51
N ILE A 83 3.25 26.14 7.60
CA ILE A 83 2.61 26.73 8.78
C ILE A 83 2.80 25.85 10.02
N VAL A 84 2.71 24.53 9.86
CA VAL A 84 2.88 23.57 10.97
C VAL A 84 4.34 23.45 11.42
N VAL A 85 5.31 23.71 10.53
CA VAL A 85 6.74 23.70 10.86
C VAL A 85 7.15 24.98 11.59
N ASP A 86 6.61 26.13 11.20
CA ASP A 86 6.87 27.42 11.86
C ASP A 86 6.21 27.53 13.25
N GLU A 87 4.98 27.02 13.43
CA GLU A 87 4.29 27.06 14.73
C GLU A 87 5.05 26.33 15.85
N GLY A 88 5.75 25.22 15.54
CA GLY A 88 6.58 24.51 16.51
C GLY A 88 7.87 25.24 16.91
N SER A 89 8.29 26.23 16.11
CA SER A 89 9.49 27.05 16.37
C SER A 89 9.22 28.28 17.25
N LEU A 90 7.95 28.72 17.34
CA LEU A 90 7.52 29.86 18.15
C LEU A 90 7.22 29.50 19.62
N VAL A 91 7.37 28.22 19.99
CA VAL A 91 7.13 27.71 21.35
C VAL A 91 8.45 27.34 22.07
N ASN A 92 9.62 27.58 21.46
CA ASN A 92 10.93 27.49 22.11
C ASN A 92 11.57 28.87 22.29
#